data_AF-A0A7W4PSF0-F1
#
_entry.id   AF-A0A7W4PSF0-F1
#
_cell.length_a   1.000
_cell.length_b   1.000
_cell.length_c   1.000
_cell.angle_alpha   90.00
_cell.angle_beta   90.00
_cell.angle_gamma   90.00
#
_symmetry.space_group_name_H-M   'P 1'
#
loop_
_entity.id
_entity.type
_entity.pdbx_description
1 polymer ?
#
loop_
_entity_poly.entity_id
_entity_poly.type
_entity_poly.pdbx_seq_one_letter_code
_entity_poly.pdbx_strand_id
1 'polypeptide(L)'
;MVKQTSGYPEPPQSTLDTRACSAASYQGLDTDPDAPLPSLSDRETQSPFSDLMTLPLPRNVKWFLTRLVPAISQKLPRVDRLLSTLCYAFIFLFVAFRTRITLIQIGSMKAATGLPILSGVIAFRVLVLSRHDLTRACVNPDGATTDIAMATPVPVRKIGSLKIWVVNAWVDTARLPVGRQKLHLNIYAGSRHAGHIRRFVTIRPQEDIAACLPDGIQDSDAFVPSPSDKTMGTIDHVLSLPVERHRPQRQIFSGAIRSILILRTDQLGDVSASLPAMARLRTLFPEARITVLSQKAIAPVLVASGVADEYLSLSLSYNSRTERRFLTAEAEHAVRDSLRGREFDLAIDLSPGTESQPLMLLCAARYRVSFKPGQFPFIDFGIEVTSRDKINRKAVVNHAAHVSMLVSALEGAMHMRQTVVPRLPSNSDASILGDHGVEKKGYIVVHSGARHPINRWPLPNFLAFCADFQAVARIPILLFIDKDDLTDAIKAQCEGLDGVKLMPSIDMNAFDTLLSHTLLLVANDTGPKHLAATRGVNVVSIAIPRVNWQEWGQNRGGVILSRRVPCAGCGLNDRHACGMDAACVVSVPVATVLEAALEEIAYGKGDTRSD
;
A
#
# COMPACT_ATOMS: atom_id res chain seq x y z
N MET A 1 -70.27 -0.30 1.21
CA MET A 1 -70.69 -1.70 1.47
C MET A 1 -69.79 -2.60 0.65
N VAL A 2 -69.11 -3.56 1.32
CA VAL A 2 -68.58 -4.83 0.79
C VAL A 2 -67.41 -4.82 -0.22
N LYS A 3 -66.24 -5.19 0.34
CA LYS A 3 -65.22 -6.17 -0.11
C LYS A 3 -65.07 -6.45 -1.62
N GLN A 4 -63.88 -6.14 -2.13
CA GLN A 4 -63.25 -6.90 -3.21
C GLN A 4 -62.06 -7.70 -2.65
N THR A 5 -62.15 -9.02 -2.81
CA THR A 5 -61.07 -9.99 -2.64
C THR A 5 -60.21 -10.03 -3.91
N SER A 6 -58.91 -9.82 -3.79
CA SER A 6 -57.93 -10.19 -4.82
C SER A 6 -56.88 -11.11 -4.19
N GLY A 7 -56.88 -12.38 -4.61
CA GLY A 7 -55.79 -13.30 -4.36
C GLY A 7 -54.76 -13.19 -5.47
N TYR A 8 -53.51 -12.88 -5.10
CA TYR A 8 -52.30 -13.28 -5.81
C TYR A 8 -51.28 -13.74 -4.75
N PRO A 9 -50.53 -14.83 -4.99
CA PRO A 9 -49.66 -15.43 -3.99
C PRO A 9 -48.42 -14.55 -3.74
N GLU A 10 -48.13 -14.29 -2.46
CA GLU A 10 -46.90 -13.63 -2.03
C GLU A 10 -45.67 -14.44 -2.44
N PRO A 11 -44.59 -13.79 -2.94
CA PRO A 11 -43.29 -14.43 -3.05
C PRO A 11 -42.74 -14.71 -1.65
N PRO A 12 -41.96 -15.79 -1.45
CA PRO A 12 -41.51 -16.20 -0.13
C PRO A 12 -40.65 -15.10 0.50
N GLN A 13 -41.08 -14.64 1.67
CA GLN A 13 -40.29 -13.80 2.56
C GLN A 13 -38.97 -14.53 2.84
N SER A 14 -37.89 -14.08 2.22
CA SER A 14 -36.56 -14.42 2.70
C SER A 14 -36.42 -13.74 4.05
N THR A 15 -36.40 -14.55 5.11
CA THR A 15 -35.97 -14.12 6.44
C THR A 15 -34.49 -13.77 6.35
N LEU A 16 -34.19 -12.56 5.90
CA LEU A 16 -32.93 -11.89 6.13
C LEU A 16 -32.87 -11.59 7.63
N ASP A 17 -32.28 -12.54 8.34
CA ASP A 17 -31.90 -12.41 9.74
C ASP A 17 -30.83 -11.31 9.85
N THR A 18 -31.29 -10.07 10.05
CA THR A 18 -30.49 -8.84 10.10
C THR A 18 -29.75 -8.66 11.44
N ARG A 19 -29.64 -9.71 12.26
CA ARG A 19 -28.99 -9.68 13.58
C ARG A 19 -27.65 -10.42 13.68
N ALA A 20 -27.05 -10.82 12.56
CA ALA A 20 -25.70 -11.40 12.52
C ALA A 20 -24.58 -10.39 12.15
N CYS A 21 -24.86 -9.08 12.15
CA CYS A 21 -23.88 -8.04 11.85
C CYS A 21 -23.22 -7.47 13.11
N SER A 22 -22.59 -8.33 13.91
CA SER A 22 -21.75 -7.91 15.05
C SER A 22 -20.56 -8.87 15.17
N ALA A 23 -19.34 -8.33 15.30
CA ALA A 23 -18.07 -9.05 15.48
C ALA A 23 -17.56 -10.02 14.37
N ALA A 24 -18.41 -10.56 13.49
CA ALA A 24 -17.99 -11.48 12.42
C ALA A 24 -17.44 -10.78 11.16
N SER A 25 -17.65 -9.47 11.00
CA SER A 25 -17.31 -8.70 9.80
C SER A 25 -15.80 -8.56 9.55
N TYR A 26 -14.98 -8.64 10.59
CA TYR A 26 -13.50 -8.58 10.49
C TYR A 26 -12.82 -9.96 10.61
N GLN A 27 -13.55 -11.03 10.96
CA GLN A 27 -12.94 -12.35 11.09
C GLN A 27 -12.64 -12.94 9.71
N GLY A 28 -11.37 -12.88 9.33
CA GLY A 28 -10.82 -13.65 8.22
C GLY A 28 -10.77 -12.93 6.88
N LEU A 29 -10.71 -11.60 6.87
CA LEU A 29 -10.25 -10.81 5.72
C LEU A 29 -8.89 -10.21 6.10
N ASP A 30 -7.80 -10.86 5.71
CA ASP A 30 -6.46 -10.31 5.85
C ASP A 30 -6.02 -9.72 4.50
N THR A 31 -5.40 -8.55 4.51
CA THR A 31 -4.63 -8.07 3.35
C THR A 31 -3.52 -9.07 3.08
N ASP A 32 -3.25 -9.41 1.82
CA ASP A 32 -2.21 -10.37 1.47
C ASP A 32 -0.81 -9.90 1.96
N PRO A 33 -0.23 -10.51 3.03
CA PRO A 33 1.09 -10.10 3.53
C PRO A 33 2.22 -10.56 2.61
N ASP A 34 1.93 -11.47 1.66
CA ASP A 34 2.80 -11.93 0.58
C ASP A 34 2.61 -11.13 -0.72
N ALA A 35 1.92 -9.98 -0.66
CA ALA A 35 1.95 -8.98 -1.72
C ALA A 35 3.24 -8.14 -1.84
N PRO A 36 4.44 -8.47 -1.30
CA PRO A 36 5.67 -7.98 -1.88
C PRO A 36 5.87 -8.72 -3.20
N LEU A 37 5.56 -8.03 -4.29
CA LEU A 37 6.17 -8.33 -5.57
C LEU A 37 7.68 -8.42 -5.38
N PRO A 38 8.39 -9.43 -5.93
CA PRO A 38 9.83 -9.35 -6.03
C PRO A 38 10.14 -7.99 -6.65
N SER A 39 10.82 -7.12 -5.90
CA SER A 39 11.40 -5.93 -6.50
C SER A 39 12.27 -6.48 -7.63
N LEU A 40 11.87 -6.23 -8.87
CA LEU A 40 12.83 -6.08 -9.94
C LEU A 40 13.56 -4.77 -9.61
N SER A 41 14.33 -4.78 -8.52
CA SER A 41 15.07 -3.64 -8.03
C SER A 41 16.10 -3.34 -9.09
N ASP A 42 16.18 -2.06 -9.48
CA ASP A 42 17.35 -1.50 -10.14
C ASP A 42 18.58 -1.82 -9.28
N ARG A 43 19.33 -2.84 -9.71
CA ARG A 43 20.73 -3.00 -9.34
C ARG A 43 21.51 -2.95 -10.64
N GLU A 44 21.83 -1.73 -11.07
CA GLU A 44 22.68 -1.46 -12.24
C GLU A 44 24.12 -2.02 -12.12
N THR A 45 24.46 -2.75 -11.06
CA THR A 45 25.78 -3.32 -10.86
C THR A 45 25.76 -4.67 -10.14
N GLN A 46 25.09 -5.70 -10.69
CA GLN A 46 25.33 -7.09 -10.23
C GLN A 46 25.47 -8.08 -11.38
N SER A 47 26.32 -9.09 -11.15
CA SER A 47 26.75 -10.06 -12.17
C SER A 47 25.58 -10.84 -12.79
N PRO A 48 25.77 -11.45 -13.98
CA PRO A 48 24.74 -12.26 -14.67
C PRO A 48 24.14 -13.39 -13.81
N PHE A 49 24.80 -13.73 -12.70
CA PHE A 49 24.40 -14.76 -11.76
C PHE A 49 23.25 -14.31 -10.83
N SER A 50 23.26 -13.04 -10.41
CA SER A 50 22.20 -12.46 -9.57
C SER A 50 20.85 -12.39 -10.29
N ASP A 51 20.89 -12.23 -11.62
CA ASP A 51 19.71 -12.19 -12.48
C ASP A 51 18.93 -13.50 -12.51
N LEU A 52 19.64 -14.63 -12.48
CA LEU A 52 19.02 -15.96 -12.49
C LEU A 52 18.19 -16.22 -11.21
N MET A 53 18.52 -15.54 -10.11
CA MET A 53 17.85 -15.70 -8.83
C MET A 53 16.46 -15.03 -8.74
N THR A 54 16.17 -14.12 -9.67
CA THR A 54 14.87 -13.43 -9.81
C THR A 54 13.87 -14.21 -10.68
N LEU A 55 14.36 -15.20 -11.42
CA LEU A 55 13.55 -16.01 -12.32
C LEU A 55 12.65 -17.00 -11.55
N PRO A 56 11.48 -17.35 -12.11
CA PRO A 56 10.59 -18.37 -11.54
C PRO A 56 11.14 -19.79 -11.74
N LEU A 57 12.25 -20.10 -11.07
CA LEU A 57 12.96 -21.37 -11.19
C LEU A 57 12.43 -22.42 -10.20
N PRO A 58 12.49 -23.72 -10.55
CA PRO A 58 12.18 -24.82 -9.62
C PRO A 58 12.95 -24.70 -8.30
N ARG A 59 12.35 -25.09 -7.16
CA ARG A 59 12.98 -25.00 -5.82
C ARG A 59 14.36 -25.66 -5.76
N ASN A 60 14.53 -26.81 -6.41
CA ASN A 60 15.79 -27.54 -6.54
C ASN A 60 16.83 -26.77 -7.38
N VAL A 61 16.42 -26.08 -8.44
CA VAL A 61 17.30 -25.25 -9.27
C VAL A 61 17.70 -23.97 -8.52
N LYS A 62 16.75 -23.32 -7.83
CA LYS A 62 17.02 -22.15 -6.99
C LYS A 62 17.95 -22.50 -5.83
N TRP A 63 17.75 -23.67 -5.20
CA TRP A 63 18.66 -24.21 -4.18
C TRP A 63 20.06 -24.45 -4.74
N PHE A 64 20.17 -25.08 -5.93
CA PHE A 64 21.45 -25.33 -6.59
C PHE A 64 22.20 -24.02 -6.91
N LEU A 65 21.50 -23.03 -7.48
CA LEU A 65 22.06 -21.72 -7.79
C LEU A 65 22.44 -20.92 -6.53
N THR A 66 21.66 -20.98 -5.45
CA THR A 66 21.97 -20.24 -4.21
C THR A 66 23.06 -20.86 -3.35
N ARG A 67 23.21 -22.19 -3.37
CA ARG A 67 24.09 -22.90 -2.45
C ARG A 67 25.36 -23.40 -3.11
N LEU A 68 25.28 -23.94 -4.34
CA LEU A 68 26.41 -24.59 -4.99
C LEU A 68 27.29 -23.59 -5.75
N VAL A 69 26.67 -22.65 -6.47
CA VAL A 69 27.43 -21.73 -7.34
C VAL A 69 28.29 -20.72 -6.55
N PRO A 70 27.80 -20.10 -5.45
CA PRO A 70 28.67 -19.27 -4.60
C PRO A 70 29.80 -20.07 -3.95
N ALA A 71 29.54 -21.34 -3.59
CA ALA A 71 30.55 -22.22 -3.02
C ALA A 71 31.64 -22.63 -4.04
N ILE A 72 31.30 -22.71 -5.32
CA ILE A 72 32.25 -22.98 -6.41
C ILE A 72 32.98 -21.69 -6.82
N SER A 73 32.30 -20.54 -6.90
CA SER A 73 32.92 -19.26 -7.28
C SER A 73 33.93 -18.76 -6.24
N GLN A 74 33.69 -19.03 -4.95
CA GLN A 74 34.64 -18.76 -3.87
C GLN A 74 35.92 -19.61 -3.96
N LYS A 75 35.85 -20.81 -4.55
CA LYS A 75 37.00 -21.72 -4.69
C LYS A 75 37.81 -21.52 -5.97
N LEU A 76 37.22 -20.95 -7.02
CA LEU A 76 37.84 -20.79 -8.35
C LEU A 76 37.49 -19.43 -9.00
N PRO A 77 38.10 -18.32 -8.54
CA PRO A 77 37.72 -16.96 -8.96
C PRO A 77 38.00 -16.60 -10.44
N ARG A 78 38.78 -17.42 -11.18
CA ARG A 78 39.09 -17.22 -12.61
C ARG A 78 38.05 -17.84 -13.57
N VAL A 79 37.01 -18.52 -13.07
CA VAL A 79 36.09 -19.34 -13.89
C VAL A 79 34.69 -18.70 -14.08
N ASP A 80 34.55 -17.41 -13.77
CA ASP A 80 33.24 -16.72 -13.70
C ASP A 80 32.45 -16.77 -15.03
N ARG A 81 33.14 -16.66 -16.19
CA ARG A 81 32.48 -16.80 -17.52
C ARG A 81 32.01 -18.22 -17.79
N LEU A 82 32.81 -19.24 -17.47
CA LEU A 82 32.48 -20.64 -17.75
C LEU A 82 31.33 -21.16 -16.86
N LEU A 83 31.30 -20.71 -15.59
CA LEU A 83 30.22 -20.99 -14.65
C LEU A 83 28.91 -20.33 -15.06
N SER A 84 28.96 -19.09 -15.60
CA SER A 84 27.77 -18.45 -16.17
C SER A 84 27.21 -19.28 -17.34
N THR A 85 28.06 -19.73 -18.27
CA THR A 85 27.67 -20.55 -19.42
C THR A 85 27.10 -21.91 -19.01
N LEU A 86 27.67 -22.56 -17.98
CA LEU A 86 27.14 -23.81 -17.42
C LEU A 86 25.80 -23.59 -16.69
N CYS A 87 25.63 -22.50 -15.95
CA CYS A 87 24.36 -22.15 -15.31
C CYS A 87 23.28 -21.83 -16.36
N TYR A 88 23.63 -21.11 -17.42
CA TYR A 88 22.76 -20.90 -18.57
C TYR A 88 22.42 -22.24 -19.23
N ALA A 89 23.38 -23.12 -19.48
CA ALA A 89 23.12 -24.45 -20.04
C ALA A 89 22.19 -25.29 -19.14
N PHE A 90 22.32 -25.21 -17.81
CA PHE A 90 21.45 -25.92 -16.85
C PHE A 90 20.02 -25.36 -16.81
N ILE A 91 19.87 -24.04 -16.83
CA ILE A 91 18.57 -23.36 -16.94
C ILE A 91 17.95 -23.66 -18.30
N PHE A 92 18.75 -23.65 -19.37
CA PHE A 92 18.32 -24.11 -20.68
C PHE A 92 17.85 -25.57 -20.63
N LEU A 93 18.57 -26.49 -19.99
CA LEU A 93 18.15 -27.90 -19.90
C LEU A 93 16.81 -28.10 -19.16
N PHE A 94 16.55 -27.37 -18.07
CA PHE A 94 15.34 -27.53 -17.25
C PHE A 94 14.15 -26.64 -17.66
N VAL A 95 14.41 -25.51 -18.33
CA VAL A 95 13.39 -24.58 -18.84
C VAL A 95 13.06 -24.86 -20.32
N ALA A 96 13.89 -25.64 -21.04
CA ALA A 96 13.83 -25.83 -22.49
C ALA A 96 12.50 -26.26 -23.11
N PHE A 97 11.59 -26.92 -22.36
CA PHE A 97 10.45 -27.59 -22.97
C PHE A 97 9.07 -27.03 -22.64
N ARG A 98 8.90 -26.18 -21.61
CA ARG A 98 7.55 -25.71 -21.21
C ARG A 98 7.56 -24.26 -20.71
N THR A 99 6.55 -23.50 -21.15
CA THR A 99 6.22 -22.18 -20.59
C THR A 99 5.99 -22.29 -19.09
N ARG A 100 6.62 -21.41 -18.31
CA ARG A 100 6.44 -21.32 -16.85
C ARG A 100 5.68 -20.06 -16.51
N ILE A 101 4.71 -20.20 -15.60
CA ILE A 101 3.83 -19.11 -15.19
C ILE A 101 3.90 -19.01 -13.67
N THR A 102 4.19 -17.82 -13.18
CA THR A 102 4.19 -17.50 -11.75
C THR A 102 3.10 -16.48 -11.48
N LEU A 103 2.18 -16.84 -10.59
CA LEU A 103 1.21 -15.89 -10.07
C LEU A 103 1.95 -14.86 -9.22
N ILE A 104 1.70 -13.60 -9.54
CA ILE A 104 2.24 -12.44 -8.83
C ILE A 104 1.17 -11.81 -7.94
N GLN A 105 -0.02 -11.61 -8.48
CA GLN A 105 -1.11 -10.95 -7.77
C GLN A 105 -2.45 -11.50 -8.27
N ILE A 106 -3.38 -11.71 -7.34
CA ILE A 106 -4.80 -11.97 -7.65
C ILE A 106 -5.68 -11.33 -6.56
N GLY A 107 -6.26 -10.17 -6.87
CA GLY A 107 -6.95 -9.36 -5.88
C GLY A 107 -6.02 -8.81 -4.79
N SER A 108 -6.60 -8.20 -3.76
CA SER A 108 -5.91 -7.56 -2.63
C SER A 108 -6.26 -8.15 -1.26
N MET A 109 -7.24 -9.06 -1.21
CA MET A 109 -7.78 -9.63 0.03
C MET A 109 -7.63 -11.16 0.05
N LYS A 110 -7.44 -11.72 1.25
CA LYS A 110 -7.42 -13.17 1.50
C LYS A 110 -8.35 -13.56 2.64
N ALA A 111 -8.93 -14.74 2.53
CA ALA A 111 -9.61 -15.42 3.61
C ALA A 111 -8.62 -15.83 4.70
N ALA A 112 -9.08 -16.09 5.93
CA ALA A 112 -8.25 -16.70 7.00
C ALA A 112 -7.55 -18.00 6.58
N THR A 113 -8.12 -18.73 5.61
CA THR A 113 -7.52 -19.95 5.05
C THR A 113 -6.40 -19.67 4.02
N GLY A 114 -6.08 -18.40 3.77
CA GLY A 114 -5.13 -17.93 2.75
C GLY A 114 -5.67 -17.92 1.32
N LEU A 115 -6.96 -18.23 1.10
CA LEU A 115 -7.57 -18.22 -0.23
C LEU A 115 -7.89 -16.78 -0.66
N PRO A 116 -7.59 -16.36 -1.90
CA PRO A 116 -7.94 -15.03 -2.37
C PRO A 116 -9.45 -14.79 -2.34
N ILE A 117 -9.84 -13.61 -1.84
CA ILE A 117 -11.21 -13.10 -1.90
C ILE A 117 -11.24 -12.02 -2.97
N LEU A 118 -12.13 -12.20 -3.95
CA LEU A 118 -12.28 -11.27 -5.07
C LEU A 118 -13.63 -10.58 -5.01
N SER A 119 -13.62 -9.28 -5.20
CA SER A 119 -14.79 -8.41 -5.19
C SER A 119 -14.47 -7.16 -6.02
N GLY A 120 -15.48 -6.64 -6.73
CA GLY A 120 -15.29 -5.51 -7.65
C GLY A 120 -14.44 -5.88 -8.87
N VAL A 121 -13.67 -4.92 -9.37
CA VAL A 121 -12.62 -5.15 -10.37
C VAL A 121 -11.32 -5.53 -9.66
N ILE A 122 -10.68 -6.61 -10.09
CA ILE A 122 -9.43 -7.11 -9.51
C ILE A 122 -8.32 -7.21 -10.55
N ALA A 123 -7.07 -7.12 -10.10
CA ALA A 123 -5.90 -7.38 -10.93
C ALA A 123 -5.50 -8.85 -10.84
N PHE A 124 -5.28 -9.48 -12.00
CA PHE A 124 -4.70 -10.80 -12.15
C PHE A 124 -3.38 -10.65 -12.88
N ARG A 125 -2.28 -10.73 -12.13
CA ARG A 125 -0.94 -10.50 -12.66
C ARG A 125 -0.07 -11.75 -12.59
N VAL A 126 0.62 -12.06 -13.69
CA VAL A 126 1.56 -13.17 -13.75
C VAL A 126 2.85 -12.79 -14.48
N LEU A 127 3.93 -13.47 -14.10
CA LEU A 127 5.16 -13.53 -14.89
C LEU A 127 5.18 -14.82 -15.70
N VAL A 128 5.55 -14.71 -16.98
CA VAL A 128 5.55 -15.82 -17.93
C VAL A 128 6.93 -15.93 -18.55
N LEU A 129 7.59 -17.06 -18.34
CA LEU A 129 8.86 -17.38 -18.99
C LEU A 129 8.57 -18.29 -20.18
N SER A 130 8.78 -17.81 -21.40
CA SER A 130 8.51 -18.55 -22.63
C SER A 130 9.56 -18.30 -23.71
N ARG A 131 9.76 -19.28 -24.60
CA ARG A 131 10.55 -19.12 -25.84
C ARG A 131 9.70 -18.62 -27.00
N HIS A 132 8.38 -18.70 -26.85
CA HIS A 132 7.44 -18.27 -27.85
C HIS A 132 7.10 -16.79 -27.68
N ASP A 133 6.74 -16.18 -28.78
CA ASP A 133 6.23 -14.82 -28.79
C ASP A 133 4.77 -14.87 -28.40
N LEU A 134 4.52 -14.48 -27.15
CA LEU A 134 3.19 -14.54 -26.56
C LEU A 134 2.37 -13.39 -27.13
N THR A 135 1.18 -13.71 -27.60
CA THR A 135 0.31 -12.75 -28.30
C THR A 135 -0.93 -12.40 -27.51
N ARG A 136 -1.42 -13.34 -26.68
CA ARG A 136 -2.68 -13.17 -25.96
C ARG A 136 -2.69 -13.95 -24.66
N ALA A 137 -3.28 -13.38 -23.62
CA ALA A 137 -3.67 -14.09 -22.42
C ALA A 137 -5.14 -13.84 -22.11
N CYS A 138 -5.84 -14.87 -21.63
CA CYS A 138 -7.27 -14.82 -21.34
C CYS A 138 -7.55 -15.40 -19.96
N VAL A 139 -8.46 -14.77 -19.22
CA VAL A 139 -8.99 -15.28 -17.96
C VAL A 139 -10.38 -15.84 -18.22
N ASN A 140 -10.68 -17.05 -17.75
CA ASN A 140 -12.01 -17.65 -17.84
C ASN A 140 -12.33 -18.50 -16.59
N PRO A 141 -13.62 -18.62 -16.23
CA PRO A 141 -14.06 -19.56 -15.20
C PRO A 141 -13.91 -21.03 -15.65
N ASP A 142 -13.86 -21.96 -14.70
CA ASP A 142 -13.79 -23.39 -14.96
C ASP A 142 -15.00 -23.85 -15.79
N GLY A 143 -14.73 -24.57 -16.89
CA GLY A 143 -15.78 -25.06 -17.80
C GLY A 143 -16.42 -24.01 -18.71
N ALA A 144 -16.03 -22.73 -18.62
CA ALA A 144 -16.57 -21.67 -19.47
C ALA A 144 -15.91 -21.62 -20.86
N THR A 145 -16.71 -21.28 -21.87
CA THR A 145 -16.26 -21.06 -23.26
C THR A 145 -15.96 -19.61 -23.58
N THR A 146 -16.33 -18.68 -22.68
CA THR A 146 -16.15 -17.24 -22.84
C THR A 146 -15.08 -16.69 -21.90
N ASP A 147 -14.21 -15.86 -22.45
CA ASP A 147 -13.19 -15.12 -21.70
C ASP A 147 -13.84 -13.96 -20.94
N ILE A 148 -13.56 -13.82 -19.64
CA ILE A 148 -14.05 -12.70 -18.81
C ILE A 148 -13.10 -11.50 -18.82
N ALA A 149 -11.84 -11.74 -19.18
CA ALA A 149 -10.84 -10.71 -19.42
C ALA A 149 -9.81 -11.19 -20.44
N MET A 150 -9.29 -10.27 -21.23
CA MET A 150 -8.16 -10.51 -22.12
C MET A 150 -7.06 -9.47 -21.83
N ALA A 151 -5.81 -9.90 -21.98
CA ALA A 151 -4.66 -9.02 -21.86
C ALA A 151 -3.61 -9.38 -22.90
N THR A 152 -2.87 -8.36 -23.35
CA THR A 152 -1.73 -8.54 -24.25
C THR A 152 -0.47 -8.73 -23.39
N PRO A 153 0.21 -9.89 -23.48
CA PRO A 153 1.48 -10.09 -22.78
C PRO A 153 2.53 -9.07 -23.24
N VAL A 154 3.23 -8.45 -22.30
CA VAL A 154 4.29 -7.46 -22.57
C VAL A 154 5.66 -8.10 -22.30
N PRO A 155 6.58 -8.12 -23.28
CA PRO A 155 7.92 -8.64 -23.06
C PRO A 155 8.73 -7.63 -22.24
N VAL A 156 9.26 -8.07 -21.10
CA VAL A 156 10.04 -7.20 -20.19
C VAL A 156 11.53 -7.47 -20.24
N ARG A 157 11.94 -8.71 -20.57
CA ARG A 157 13.35 -9.09 -20.60
C ARG A 157 13.59 -10.26 -21.53
N LYS A 158 14.76 -10.30 -22.17
CA LYS A 158 15.23 -11.42 -23.00
C LYS A 158 16.50 -12.02 -22.41
N ILE A 159 16.56 -13.34 -22.29
CA ILE A 159 17.72 -14.12 -21.80
C ILE A 159 17.99 -15.23 -22.82
N GLY A 160 18.94 -15.00 -23.73
CA GLY A 160 19.18 -15.89 -24.86
C GLY A 160 17.93 -16.03 -25.75
N SER A 161 17.39 -17.25 -25.84
CA SER A 161 16.13 -17.53 -26.58
C SER A 161 14.87 -17.48 -25.71
N LEU A 162 15.00 -17.23 -24.41
CA LEU A 162 13.87 -17.08 -23.50
C LEU A 162 13.48 -15.60 -23.39
N LYS A 163 12.18 -15.35 -23.31
CA LYS A 163 11.59 -14.04 -23.02
C LYS A 163 10.79 -14.15 -21.72
N ILE A 164 10.94 -13.16 -20.85
CA ILE A 164 10.09 -12.93 -19.69
C ILE A 164 9.00 -11.97 -20.14
N TRP A 165 7.76 -12.36 -19.90
CA TRP A 165 6.59 -11.57 -20.20
C TRP A 165 5.84 -11.27 -18.91
N VAL A 166 5.27 -10.07 -18.83
CA VAL A 166 4.25 -9.74 -17.85
C VAL A 166 2.90 -9.84 -18.52
N VAL A 167 1.94 -10.44 -17.81
CA VAL A 167 0.53 -10.32 -18.13
C VAL A 167 -0.14 -9.67 -16.92
N ASN A 168 -0.85 -8.58 -17.17
CA ASN A 168 -1.67 -7.89 -16.18
C ASN A 168 -3.07 -7.75 -16.76
N ALA A 169 -4.04 -8.48 -16.19
CA ALA A 169 -5.43 -8.47 -16.65
C ALA A 169 -6.32 -7.91 -15.54
N TRP A 170 -7.18 -6.96 -15.88
CA TRP A 170 -8.22 -6.47 -14.98
C TRP A 170 -9.50 -7.25 -15.22
N VAL A 171 -10.02 -7.86 -14.16
CA VAL A 171 -11.15 -8.79 -14.21
C VAL A 171 -12.28 -8.21 -13.38
N ASP A 172 -13.45 -8.03 -13.99
CA ASP A 172 -14.67 -7.68 -13.27
C ASP A 172 -15.30 -8.95 -12.68
N THR A 173 -15.33 -9.02 -11.35
CA THR A 173 -15.81 -10.20 -10.63
C THR A 173 -17.33 -10.32 -10.62
N ALA A 174 -18.08 -9.26 -10.94
CA ALA A 174 -19.54 -9.31 -11.06
C ALA A 174 -20.02 -10.20 -12.22
N ARG A 175 -19.11 -10.59 -13.12
CA ARG A 175 -19.34 -11.55 -14.21
C ARG A 175 -19.20 -13.01 -13.77
N LEU A 176 -18.86 -13.26 -12.51
CA LEU A 176 -18.62 -14.57 -11.93
C LEU A 176 -19.70 -14.93 -10.90
N PRO A 177 -20.05 -16.23 -10.75
CA PRO A 177 -20.95 -16.64 -9.68
C PRO A 177 -20.29 -16.44 -8.31
N VAL A 178 -21.08 -15.96 -7.34
CA VAL A 178 -20.66 -15.79 -5.94
C VAL A 178 -20.26 -17.14 -5.32
N GLY A 179 -19.29 -17.13 -4.41
CA GLY A 179 -18.80 -18.31 -3.71
C GLY A 179 -17.47 -18.84 -4.27
N ARG A 180 -17.19 -20.12 -4.00
CA ARG A 180 -15.91 -20.73 -4.43
C ARG A 180 -15.88 -20.93 -5.93
N GLN A 181 -14.91 -20.31 -6.58
CA GLN A 181 -14.69 -20.41 -8.01
C GLN A 181 -13.28 -20.92 -8.31
N LYS A 182 -13.11 -21.45 -9.52
CA LYS A 182 -11.81 -21.80 -10.07
C LYS A 182 -11.60 -21.03 -11.35
N LEU A 183 -10.58 -20.18 -11.35
CA LEU A 183 -10.22 -19.35 -12.49
C LEU A 183 -9.03 -19.94 -13.22
N HIS A 184 -9.06 -19.83 -14.55
CA HIS A 184 -7.96 -20.18 -15.43
C HIS A 184 -7.42 -18.93 -16.09
N LEU A 185 -6.10 -18.80 -16.14
CA LEU A 185 -5.41 -17.87 -17.02
C LEU A 185 -4.71 -18.70 -18.10
N ASN A 186 -5.20 -18.60 -19.33
CA ASN A 186 -4.64 -19.23 -20.52
C ASN A 186 -3.75 -18.25 -21.26
N ILE A 187 -2.65 -18.75 -21.82
CA ILE A 187 -1.65 -17.94 -22.52
C ILE A 187 -1.39 -18.56 -23.89
N TYR A 188 -1.34 -17.72 -24.92
CA TYR A 188 -1.27 -18.11 -26.31
C TYR A 188 -0.08 -17.45 -27.02
N ALA A 189 0.48 -18.17 -27.99
CA ALA A 189 1.45 -17.69 -28.96
C ALA A 189 0.85 -17.91 -30.36
N GLY A 190 0.25 -16.87 -30.93
CA GLY A 190 -0.66 -17.01 -32.07
C GLY A 190 -1.90 -17.83 -31.68
N SER A 191 -2.21 -18.87 -32.46
CA SER A 191 -3.29 -19.83 -32.16
C SER A 191 -2.88 -20.93 -31.17
N ARG A 192 -1.57 -21.08 -30.89
CA ARG A 192 -1.07 -22.16 -30.03
C ARG A 192 -1.27 -21.81 -28.57
N HIS A 193 -1.86 -22.73 -27.81
CA HIS A 193 -1.86 -22.67 -26.34
C HIS A 193 -0.43 -22.87 -25.81
N ALA A 194 0.15 -21.79 -25.28
CA ALA A 194 1.52 -21.77 -24.78
C ALA A 194 1.62 -22.22 -23.32
N GLY A 195 0.57 -22.05 -22.52
CA GLY A 195 0.49 -22.50 -21.14
C GLY A 195 -0.78 -22.03 -20.42
N HIS A 196 -1.03 -22.56 -19.23
CA HIS A 196 -2.12 -22.08 -18.36
C HIS A 196 -1.75 -22.21 -16.88
N ILE A 197 -2.43 -21.41 -16.05
CA ILE A 197 -2.41 -21.52 -14.59
C ILE A 197 -3.84 -21.47 -14.06
N ARG A 198 -4.10 -22.22 -12.98
CA ARG A 198 -5.41 -22.26 -12.32
C ARG A 198 -5.32 -21.79 -10.88
N ARG A 199 -6.35 -21.10 -10.39
CA ARG A 199 -6.44 -20.60 -9.01
C ARG A 199 -7.83 -20.79 -8.44
N PHE A 200 -7.89 -21.29 -7.21
CA PHE A 200 -9.09 -21.31 -6.40
C PHE A 200 -9.24 -19.97 -5.71
N VAL A 201 -10.43 -19.41 -5.78
CA VAL A 201 -10.77 -18.08 -5.26
C VAL A 201 -12.16 -18.13 -4.64
N THR A 202 -12.46 -17.16 -3.79
CA THR A 202 -13.82 -16.95 -3.28
C THR A 202 -14.32 -15.60 -3.81
N ILE A 203 -15.39 -15.61 -4.59
CA ILE A 203 -16.05 -14.39 -5.06
C ILE A 203 -17.04 -13.95 -3.99
N ARG A 204 -16.98 -12.68 -3.59
CA ARG A 204 -17.95 -12.06 -2.69
C ARG A 204 -18.60 -10.85 -3.37
N PRO A 205 -19.88 -10.56 -3.08
CA PRO A 205 -20.51 -9.31 -3.47
C PRO A 205 -19.72 -8.12 -2.92
N GLN A 206 -19.72 -7.02 -3.66
CA GLN A 206 -18.98 -5.82 -3.23
C GLN A 206 -19.64 -5.10 -2.05
N GLU A 207 -20.97 -5.27 -1.90
CA GLU A 207 -21.76 -4.74 -0.79
C GLU A 207 -21.33 -5.38 0.54
N ASP A 208 -21.02 -6.68 0.52
CA ASP A 208 -20.49 -7.40 1.68
C ASP A 208 -19.15 -6.80 2.13
N ILE A 209 -18.25 -6.54 1.17
CA ILE A 209 -16.93 -5.97 1.48
C ILE A 209 -17.09 -4.55 2.00
N ALA A 210 -17.96 -3.73 1.39
CA ALA A 210 -18.28 -2.38 1.84
C ALA A 210 -18.84 -2.34 3.27
N ALA A 211 -19.69 -3.31 3.62
CA ALA A 211 -20.22 -3.43 4.97
C ALA A 211 -19.16 -3.88 5.99
N CYS A 212 -18.23 -4.75 5.58
CA CYS A 212 -17.21 -5.29 6.47
C CYS A 212 -16.01 -4.34 6.68
N LEU A 213 -15.63 -3.57 5.66
CA LEU A 213 -14.44 -2.71 5.62
C LEU A 213 -14.79 -1.32 5.06
N PRO A 214 -15.68 -0.55 5.72
CA PRO A 214 -16.15 0.72 5.19
C PRO A 214 -15.00 1.73 5.00
N ASP A 215 -14.13 1.89 6.00
CA ASP A 215 -12.95 2.77 5.89
C ASP A 215 -11.92 2.22 4.91
N GLY A 216 -11.71 0.90 4.95
CA GLY A 216 -10.73 0.22 4.09
C GLY A 216 -11.05 0.39 2.60
N ILE A 217 -12.32 0.53 2.24
CA ILE A 217 -12.74 0.83 0.87
C ILE A 217 -12.58 2.31 0.53
N GLN A 218 -12.93 3.20 1.45
CA GLN A 218 -12.86 4.65 1.20
C GLN A 218 -11.42 5.10 0.97
N ASP A 219 -10.48 4.63 1.79
CA ASP A 219 -9.09 5.10 1.80
C ASP A 219 -8.16 4.33 0.86
N SER A 220 -8.65 3.28 0.20
CA SER A 220 -7.84 2.40 -0.65
C SER A 220 -7.97 2.71 -2.13
N ASP A 221 -6.83 3.02 -2.76
CA ASP A 221 -6.71 3.09 -4.22
C ASP A 221 -6.80 1.71 -4.89
N ALA A 222 -6.77 0.60 -4.13
CA ALA A 222 -6.82 -0.75 -4.66
C ALA A 222 -8.23 -1.29 -4.88
N PHE A 223 -9.23 -0.74 -4.17
CA PHE A 223 -10.61 -1.19 -4.33
C PHE A 223 -11.30 -0.42 -5.45
N VAL A 224 -11.66 -1.13 -6.52
CA VAL A 224 -12.39 -0.60 -7.66
C VAL A 224 -13.74 -1.30 -7.74
N PRO A 225 -14.87 -0.58 -7.58
CA PRO A 225 -16.19 -1.19 -7.67
C PRO A 225 -16.47 -1.67 -9.10
N SER A 226 -17.29 -2.71 -9.24
CA SER A 226 -17.76 -3.17 -10.55
C SER A 226 -18.65 -2.09 -11.21
N PRO A 227 -18.65 -2.00 -12.56
CA PRO A 227 -19.45 -1.02 -13.27
C PRO A 227 -20.95 -1.27 -13.05
N SER A 228 -21.72 -0.19 -12.86
CA SER A 228 -23.19 -0.29 -12.86
C SER A 228 -23.73 -0.67 -14.25
N ASP A 229 -23.09 -0.15 -15.30
CA ASP A 229 -23.35 -0.53 -16.69
C ASP A 229 -22.49 -1.74 -17.10
N LYS A 230 -23.12 -2.90 -17.24
CA LYS A 230 -22.44 -4.16 -17.59
C LYS A 230 -21.90 -4.19 -19.02
N THR A 231 -22.30 -3.25 -19.88
CA THR A 231 -21.82 -3.17 -21.27
C THR A 231 -20.46 -2.46 -21.39
N MET A 232 -20.09 -1.66 -20.39
CA MET A 232 -18.81 -0.94 -20.36
C MET A 232 -17.62 -1.91 -20.23
N GLY A 233 -16.55 -1.64 -20.97
CA GLY A 233 -15.30 -2.36 -20.85
C GLY A 233 -14.65 -2.16 -19.49
N THR A 234 -14.05 -3.19 -18.89
CA THR A 234 -13.46 -3.12 -17.55
C THR A 234 -12.38 -2.05 -17.43
N ILE A 235 -11.53 -1.91 -18.46
CA ILE A 235 -10.46 -0.90 -18.49
C ILE A 235 -11.07 0.50 -18.59
N ASP A 236 -12.01 0.69 -19.52
CA ASP A 236 -12.69 1.97 -19.71
C ASP A 236 -13.41 2.43 -18.44
N HIS A 237 -14.08 1.50 -17.74
CA HIS A 237 -14.70 1.75 -16.45
C HIS A 237 -13.69 2.27 -15.43
N VAL A 238 -12.59 1.56 -15.21
CA VAL A 238 -11.55 1.98 -14.24
C VAL A 238 -11.00 3.36 -14.58
N LEU A 239 -10.76 3.65 -15.86
CA LEU A 239 -10.22 4.94 -16.30
C LEU A 239 -11.27 6.07 -16.30
N SER A 240 -12.56 5.73 -16.35
CA SER A 240 -13.67 6.67 -16.25
C SER A 240 -13.95 7.14 -14.82
N LEU A 241 -13.51 6.36 -13.82
CA LEU A 241 -13.62 6.77 -12.42
C LEU A 241 -12.89 8.10 -12.20
N PRO A 242 -13.40 8.95 -11.29
CA PRO A 242 -12.73 10.20 -10.95
C PRO A 242 -11.33 9.91 -10.41
N VAL A 243 -10.41 10.86 -10.64
CA VAL A 243 -9.11 10.86 -9.97
C VAL A 243 -9.36 11.21 -8.51
N GLU A 244 -8.86 10.38 -7.60
CA GLU A 244 -8.96 10.58 -6.16
C GLU A 244 -8.10 11.77 -5.73
N ARG A 245 -8.65 12.55 -4.80
CA ARG A 245 -7.99 13.70 -4.19
C ARG A 245 -7.71 13.37 -2.73
N HIS A 246 -6.49 12.94 -2.44
CA HIS A 246 -6.07 12.64 -1.08
C HIS A 246 -5.44 13.87 -0.45
N ARG A 247 -5.80 14.17 0.80
CA ARG A 247 -5.08 15.18 1.59
C ARG A 247 -4.10 14.49 2.53
N PRO A 248 -2.96 15.14 2.85
CA PRO A 248 -1.99 14.59 3.78
C PRO A 248 -2.63 14.09 5.08
N GLN A 249 -2.49 12.80 5.35
CA GLN A 249 -3.12 12.16 6.50
C GLN A 249 -2.51 12.70 7.79
N ARG A 250 -3.37 13.05 8.75
CA ARG A 250 -2.91 13.65 10.02
C ARG A 250 -2.67 12.62 11.11
N GLN A 251 -3.33 11.46 11.04
CA GLN A 251 -3.32 10.42 12.06
C GLN A 251 -3.62 9.05 11.43
N ILE A 252 -3.12 7.98 12.02
CA ILE A 252 -3.27 6.61 11.51
C ILE A 252 -4.71 6.06 11.58
N PHE A 253 -5.56 6.59 12.47
CA PHE A 253 -6.94 6.14 12.64
C PHE A 253 -7.92 6.98 11.82
N SER A 254 -8.84 6.34 11.09
CA SER A 254 -9.86 7.03 10.30
C SER A 254 -11.04 7.55 11.14
N GLY A 255 -11.12 7.17 12.42
CA GLY A 255 -12.17 7.62 13.35
C GLY A 255 -11.69 7.84 14.78
N ALA A 256 -12.58 8.39 15.62
CA ALA A 256 -12.30 8.60 17.04
C ALA A 256 -12.21 7.26 17.79
N ILE A 257 -11.23 7.14 18.70
CA ILE A 257 -11.08 5.97 19.57
C ILE A 257 -11.85 6.23 20.87
N ARG A 258 -12.92 5.45 21.09
CA ARG A 258 -13.85 5.56 22.22
C ARG A 258 -13.84 4.33 23.12
N SER A 259 -13.40 3.17 22.61
CA SER A 259 -13.35 1.91 23.36
C SER A 259 -11.99 1.23 23.15
N ILE A 260 -11.25 0.99 24.24
CA ILE A 260 -9.90 0.41 24.21
C ILE A 260 -9.85 -0.87 25.05
N LEU A 261 -9.29 -1.94 24.50
CA LEU A 261 -8.90 -3.14 25.23
C LEU A 261 -7.38 -3.21 25.36
N ILE A 262 -6.86 -3.14 26.58
CA ILE A 262 -5.43 -3.35 26.87
C ILE A 262 -5.22 -4.79 27.33
N LEU A 263 -4.34 -5.52 26.64
CA LEU A 263 -3.91 -6.85 27.05
C LEU A 263 -2.59 -6.74 27.81
N ARG A 264 -2.60 -7.22 29.07
CA ARG A 264 -1.39 -7.46 29.86
C ARG A 264 -1.60 -8.68 30.74
N THR A 265 -1.43 -9.84 30.11
CA THR A 265 -1.79 -11.17 30.65
C THR A 265 -0.62 -11.86 31.36
N ASP A 266 0.42 -11.12 31.72
CA ASP A 266 1.66 -11.63 32.31
C ASP A 266 1.64 -11.57 33.84
N GLN A 267 2.81 -11.75 34.45
CA GLN A 267 3.02 -11.70 35.89
C GLN A 267 3.17 -10.26 36.41
N LEU A 268 3.32 -10.14 37.72
CA LEU A 268 3.37 -8.87 38.45
C LEU A 268 4.50 -7.95 37.95
N GLY A 269 5.67 -8.50 37.62
CA GLY A 269 6.80 -7.72 37.12
C GLY A 269 6.46 -6.99 35.81
N ASP A 270 5.92 -7.72 34.83
CA ASP A 270 5.57 -7.18 33.52
C ASP A 270 4.42 -6.18 33.59
N VAL A 271 3.41 -6.46 34.43
CA VAL A 271 2.29 -5.53 34.68
C VAL A 271 2.79 -4.26 35.35
N SER A 272 3.63 -4.37 36.39
CA SER A 272 4.21 -3.22 37.09
C SER A 272 5.04 -2.35 36.14
N ALA A 273 5.85 -2.98 35.28
CA ALA A 273 6.63 -2.30 34.25
C ALA A 273 5.77 -1.60 33.18
N SER A 274 4.50 -2.00 33.04
CA SER A 274 3.55 -1.48 32.05
C SER A 274 2.60 -0.40 32.59
N LEU A 275 2.51 -0.22 33.91
CA LEU A 275 1.61 0.79 34.52
C LEU A 275 1.84 2.21 33.97
N PRO A 276 3.08 2.71 33.79
CA PRO A 276 3.30 4.03 33.19
C PRO A 276 2.78 4.13 31.75
N ALA A 277 2.92 3.06 30.96
CA ALA A 277 2.41 3.01 29.59
C ALA A 277 0.87 3.01 29.57
N MET A 278 0.21 2.30 30.49
CA MET A 278 -1.25 2.33 30.65
C MET A 278 -1.74 3.73 31.07
N ALA A 279 -1.06 4.38 32.02
CA ALA A 279 -1.36 5.75 32.42
C ALA A 279 -1.17 6.74 31.25
N ARG A 280 -0.15 6.55 30.41
CA ARG A 280 0.04 7.34 29.18
C ARG A 280 -1.11 7.13 28.20
N LEU A 281 -1.57 5.89 27.99
CA LEU A 281 -2.74 5.61 27.16
C LEU A 281 -4.00 6.31 27.65
N ARG A 282 -4.26 6.34 28.97
CA ARG A 282 -5.36 7.14 29.55
C ARG A 282 -5.23 8.63 29.21
N THR A 283 -4.02 9.18 29.25
CA THR A 283 -3.77 10.59 28.89
C THR A 283 -3.99 10.86 27.40
N LEU A 284 -3.58 9.93 26.53
CA LEU A 284 -3.76 10.03 25.07
C LEU A 284 -5.23 9.89 24.65
N PHE A 285 -6.02 9.12 25.41
CA PHE A 285 -7.42 8.84 25.12
C PHE A 285 -8.31 9.16 26.35
N PRO A 286 -8.47 10.45 26.70
CA PRO A 286 -9.17 10.85 27.91
C PRO A 286 -10.67 10.49 27.88
N GLU A 287 -11.28 10.49 26.69
CA GLU A 287 -12.71 10.20 26.51
C GLU A 287 -12.99 8.72 26.18
N ALA A 288 -11.97 7.87 26.10
CA ALA A 288 -12.15 6.47 25.78
C ALA A 288 -12.44 5.63 27.02
N ARG A 289 -13.34 4.66 26.91
CA ARG A 289 -13.52 3.62 27.91
C ARG A 289 -12.38 2.59 27.77
N ILE A 290 -11.57 2.44 28.81
CA ILE A 290 -10.41 1.54 28.82
C ILE A 290 -10.76 0.29 29.65
N THR A 291 -10.66 -0.86 29.01
CA THR A 291 -10.78 -2.19 29.63
C THR A 291 -9.42 -2.86 29.65
N VAL A 292 -9.00 -3.42 30.79
CA VAL A 292 -7.75 -4.20 30.87
C VAL A 292 -8.08 -5.69 31.01
N LEU A 293 -7.49 -6.53 30.16
CA LEU A 293 -7.51 -7.99 30.27
C LEU A 293 -6.19 -8.48 30.87
N SER A 294 -6.25 -9.05 32.07
CA SER A 294 -5.07 -9.51 32.83
C SER A 294 -5.27 -10.88 33.47
N GLN A 295 -4.23 -11.43 34.10
CA GLN A 295 -4.42 -12.59 34.97
C GLN A 295 -5.24 -12.22 36.21
N LYS A 296 -6.10 -13.14 36.65
CA LYS A 296 -6.94 -12.96 37.86
C LYS A 296 -6.15 -12.54 39.10
N ALA A 297 -4.93 -13.06 39.27
CA ALA A 297 -4.07 -12.76 40.42
C ALA A 297 -3.59 -11.29 40.47
N ILE A 298 -3.55 -10.60 39.32
CA ILE A 298 -2.99 -9.23 39.22
C ILE A 298 -4.09 -8.16 39.26
N ALA A 299 -5.34 -8.54 39.00
CA ALA A 299 -6.47 -7.61 38.91
C ALA A 299 -6.55 -6.61 40.09
N PRO A 300 -6.31 -6.99 41.37
CA PRO A 300 -6.33 -6.02 42.48
C PRO A 300 -5.32 -4.88 42.34
N VAL A 301 -4.11 -5.16 41.81
CA VAL A 301 -3.06 -4.13 41.59
C VAL A 301 -3.49 -3.16 40.51
N LEU A 302 -4.06 -3.68 39.42
CA LEU A 302 -4.56 -2.87 38.31
C LEU A 302 -5.74 -1.98 38.74
N VAL A 303 -6.67 -2.51 39.53
CA VAL A 303 -7.78 -1.74 40.12
C VAL A 303 -7.24 -0.61 41.00
N ALA A 304 -6.29 -0.92 41.89
CA ALA A 304 -5.70 0.09 42.78
C ALA A 304 -4.94 1.20 42.03
N SER A 305 -4.41 0.91 40.83
CA SER A 305 -3.68 1.89 40.01
C SER A 305 -4.57 2.91 39.29
N GLY A 306 -5.87 2.63 39.12
CA GLY A 306 -6.81 3.55 38.45
C GLY A 306 -6.55 3.81 36.96
N VAL A 307 -5.73 2.98 36.29
CA VAL A 307 -5.35 3.20 34.88
C VAL A 307 -6.45 2.86 33.85
N ALA A 308 -7.55 2.23 34.28
CA ALA A 308 -8.63 1.76 33.41
C ALA A 308 -10.01 1.85 34.08
N ASP A 309 -11.08 1.76 33.30
CA ASP A 309 -12.47 1.83 33.77
C ASP A 309 -13.04 0.45 34.09
N GLU A 310 -12.52 -0.60 33.44
CA GLU A 310 -12.97 -1.98 33.62
C GLU A 310 -11.79 -2.95 33.61
N TYR A 311 -11.90 -4.03 34.38
CA TYR A 311 -10.87 -5.05 34.54
C TYR A 311 -11.48 -6.44 34.31
N LEU A 312 -11.06 -7.10 33.23
CA LEU A 312 -11.42 -8.46 32.89
C LEU A 312 -10.27 -9.39 33.25
N SER A 313 -10.60 -10.60 33.69
CA SER A 313 -9.62 -11.59 34.12
C SER A 313 -9.63 -12.82 33.23
N LEU A 314 -8.44 -13.37 33.01
CA LEU A 314 -8.25 -14.71 32.45
C LEU A 314 -7.31 -15.55 33.32
N SER A 315 -7.27 -16.84 33.04
CA SER A 315 -6.37 -17.79 33.68
C SER A 315 -5.56 -18.53 32.62
N LEU A 316 -4.24 -18.35 32.64
CA LEU A 316 -3.33 -19.10 31.78
C LEU A 316 -2.81 -20.32 32.54
N SER A 317 -2.83 -21.48 31.88
CA SER A 317 -2.18 -22.69 32.35
C SER A 317 -0.69 -22.65 32.02
N TYR A 318 0.14 -23.28 32.86
CA TYR A 318 1.59 -23.34 32.66
C TYR A 318 2.02 -24.77 32.35
N ASN A 319 2.77 -24.95 31.27
CA ASN A 319 3.41 -26.21 30.94
C ASN A 319 4.87 -26.18 31.41
N SER A 320 5.19 -26.94 32.45
CA SER A 320 6.53 -27.00 33.04
C SER A 320 7.59 -27.62 32.13
N ARG A 321 7.20 -28.43 31.13
CA ARG A 321 8.14 -29.04 30.18
C ARG A 321 8.56 -28.08 29.08
N THR A 322 7.64 -27.23 28.63
CA THR A 322 7.93 -26.25 27.58
C THR A 322 8.27 -24.88 28.15
N GLU A 323 8.06 -24.67 29.45
CA GLU A 323 8.17 -23.39 30.16
C GLU A 323 7.32 -22.29 29.52
N ARG A 324 6.12 -22.66 29.05
CA ARG A 324 5.21 -21.76 28.34
C ARG A 324 3.86 -21.69 29.00
N ARG A 325 3.24 -20.51 28.91
CA ARG A 325 1.83 -20.34 29.27
C ARG A 325 0.96 -20.56 28.06
N PHE A 326 -0.23 -21.08 28.30
CA PHE A 326 -1.23 -21.29 27.25
C PHE A 326 -2.63 -21.12 27.83
N LEU A 327 -3.57 -20.80 26.95
CA LEU A 327 -4.98 -20.74 27.27
C LEU A 327 -5.59 -22.12 27.04
N THR A 328 -6.30 -22.68 28.03
CA THR A 328 -7.06 -23.92 27.81
C THR A 328 -8.33 -23.61 27.03
N ALA A 329 -8.98 -24.62 26.45
CA ALA A 329 -10.23 -24.43 25.71
C ALA A 329 -11.33 -23.81 26.59
N GLU A 330 -11.41 -24.21 27.86
CA GLU A 330 -12.38 -23.69 28.83
C GLU A 330 -12.08 -22.23 29.18
N ALA A 331 -10.80 -21.89 29.41
CA ALA A 331 -10.39 -20.52 29.67
C ALA A 331 -10.60 -19.61 28.46
N GLU A 332 -10.35 -20.12 27.26
CA GLU A 332 -10.65 -19.42 26.01
C GLU A 332 -12.14 -19.15 25.86
N HIS A 333 -12.98 -20.16 26.12
CA HIS A 333 -14.43 -20.01 26.08
C HIS A 333 -14.91 -18.93 27.08
N ALA A 334 -14.41 -18.94 28.31
CA ALA A 334 -14.74 -17.93 29.31
C ALA A 334 -14.32 -16.51 28.88
N VAL A 335 -13.14 -16.37 28.24
CA VAL A 335 -12.70 -15.08 27.69
C VAL A 335 -13.62 -14.63 26.56
N ARG A 336 -13.94 -15.52 25.61
CA ARG A 336 -14.87 -15.23 24.51
C ARG A 336 -16.25 -14.81 25.02
N ASP A 337 -16.75 -15.47 26.05
CA ASP A 337 -18.02 -15.13 26.67
C ASP A 337 -17.99 -13.76 27.35
N SER A 338 -16.88 -13.43 28.04
CA SER A 338 -16.72 -12.11 28.67
C SER A 338 -16.63 -10.96 27.66
N LEU A 339 -16.14 -11.26 26.45
CA LEU A 339 -15.98 -10.32 25.33
C LEU A 339 -17.16 -10.34 24.36
N ARG A 340 -18.13 -11.24 24.54
CA ARG A 340 -19.26 -11.42 23.62
C ARG A 340 -20.10 -10.14 23.54
N GLY A 341 -20.39 -9.69 22.31
CA GLY A 341 -21.17 -8.48 22.05
C GLY A 341 -20.44 -7.17 22.37
N ARG A 342 -19.13 -7.22 22.70
CA ARG A 342 -18.29 -6.05 22.86
C ARG A 342 -17.50 -5.79 21.59
N GLU A 343 -17.44 -4.52 21.21
CA GLU A 343 -16.59 -4.04 20.12
C GLU A 343 -15.64 -2.97 20.67
N PHE A 344 -14.40 -3.04 20.23
CA PHE A 344 -13.35 -2.12 20.60
C PHE A 344 -12.89 -1.36 19.37
N ASP A 345 -12.65 -0.07 19.51
CA ASP A 345 -11.99 0.69 18.45
C ASP A 345 -10.52 0.28 18.38
N LEU A 346 -9.90 0.00 19.53
CA LEU A 346 -8.48 -0.28 19.64
C LEU A 346 -8.20 -1.41 20.65
N ALA A 347 -7.53 -2.47 20.21
CA ALA A 347 -6.92 -3.46 21.09
C ALA A 347 -5.40 -3.28 21.11
N ILE A 348 -4.80 -3.20 22.30
CA ILE A 348 -3.35 -3.00 22.48
C ILE A 348 -2.79 -4.11 23.35
N ASP A 349 -1.91 -4.95 22.81
CA ASP A 349 -1.12 -5.86 23.62
C ASP A 349 0.25 -5.25 23.93
N LEU A 350 0.44 -4.89 25.20
CA LEU A 350 1.69 -4.33 25.72
C LEU A 350 2.81 -5.38 25.85
N SER A 351 2.61 -6.60 25.35
CA SER A 351 3.56 -7.72 25.44
C SER A 351 4.52 -7.70 24.28
N PRO A 352 5.83 -7.59 24.51
CA PRO A 352 6.79 -7.95 23.47
C PRO A 352 6.86 -9.48 23.24
N GLY A 353 6.25 -10.28 24.13
CA GLY A 353 6.16 -11.73 24.02
C GLY A 353 5.16 -12.19 22.94
N THR A 354 5.39 -13.35 22.36
CA THR A 354 4.55 -13.90 21.27
C THR A 354 3.31 -14.64 21.76
N GLU A 355 3.24 -14.98 23.06
CA GLU A 355 2.20 -15.87 23.61
C GLU A 355 0.83 -15.17 23.72
N SER A 356 0.81 -13.87 24.04
CA SER A 356 -0.42 -13.10 24.26
C SER A 356 -1.01 -12.49 22.99
N GLN A 357 -0.22 -12.34 21.92
CA GLN A 357 -0.66 -11.64 20.72
C GLN A 357 -1.84 -12.31 20.00
N PRO A 358 -1.90 -13.66 19.86
CA PRO A 358 -3.08 -14.32 19.30
C PRO A 358 -4.36 -14.09 20.11
N LEU A 359 -4.27 -13.69 21.39
CA LEU A 359 -5.44 -13.42 22.22
C LEU A 359 -6.22 -12.19 21.73
N MET A 360 -5.59 -11.27 20.98
CA MET A 360 -6.28 -10.13 20.35
C MET A 360 -7.30 -10.58 19.29
N LEU A 361 -7.20 -11.82 18.78
CA LEU A 361 -8.19 -12.41 17.86
C LEU A 361 -9.46 -12.90 18.58
N LEU A 362 -9.45 -12.95 19.92
CA LEU A 362 -10.63 -13.30 20.71
C LEU A 362 -11.60 -12.12 20.85
N CYS A 363 -11.19 -10.90 20.48
CA CYS A 363 -12.01 -9.69 20.53
C CYS A 363 -12.29 -9.12 19.15
N ALA A 364 -13.45 -8.47 19.01
CA ALA A 364 -13.75 -7.61 17.89
C ALA A 364 -13.09 -6.24 18.12
N ALA A 365 -11.99 -5.99 17.42
CA ALA A 365 -11.28 -4.71 17.46
C ALA A 365 -11.10 -4.17 16.04
N ARG A 366 -11.39 -2.88 15.84
CA ARG A 366 -11.18 -2.18 14.57
C ARG A 366 -9.70 -2.00 14.26
N TYR A 367 -8.90 -1.66 15.28
CA TYR A 367 -7.43 -1.57 15.18
C TYR A 367 -6.76 -2.43 16.25
N ARG A 368 -5.64 -3.07 15.88
CA ARG A 368 -4.80 -3.89 16.75
C ARG A 368 -3.38 -3.35 16.77
N VAL A 369 -2.88 -3.08 17.97
CA VAL A 369 -1.55 -2.51 18.20
C VAL A 369 -0.71 -3.43 19.08
N SER A 370 0.46 -3.83 18.61
CA SER A 370 1.40 -4.60 19.44
C SER A 370 2.82 -4.59 18.85
N PHE A 371 3.63 -5.57 19.20
CA PHE A 371 4.98 -5.76 18.71
C PHE A 371 5.01 -6.78 17.57
N LYS A 372 6.07 -6.75 16.75
CA LYS A 372 6.35 -7.78 15.72
C LYS A 372 5.23 -7.94 14.66
N PRO A 373 4.72 -6.85 14.05
CA PRO A 373 3.69 -6.95 13.00
C PRO A 373 4.11 -7.85 11.81
N GLY A 374 5.42 -7.96 11.52
CA GLY A 374 5.93 -8.89 10.49
C GLY A 374 5.73 -10.38 10.81
N GLN A 375 5.55 -10.75 12.08
CA GLN A 375 5.23 -12.12 12.49
C GLN A 375 3.71 -12.35 12.64
N PHE A 376 2.95 -11.28 12.88
CA PHE A 376 1.52 -11.34 13.18
C PHE A 376 0.76 -10.35 12.27
N PRO A 377 0.32 -10.80 11.08
CA PRO A 377 -0.21 -9.90 10.04
C PRO A 377 -1.55 -9.26 10.38
N PHE A 378 -2.24 -9.73 11.45
CA PHE A 378 -3.46 -9.10 11.97
C PHE A 378 -3.18 -7.88 12.86
N ILE A 379 -1.92 -7.49 13.06
CA ILE A 379 -1.53 -6.26 13.76
C ILE A 379 -1.51 -5.12 12.75
N ASP A 380 -2.38 -4.12 12.95
CA ASP A 380 -2.51 -2.95 12.07
C ASP A 380 -1.38 -1.94 12.27
N PHE A 381 -0.87 -1.82 13.50
CA PHE A 381 0.29 -0.97 13.81
C PHE A 381 1.16 -1.58 14.90
N GLY A 382 2.48 -1.52 14.72
CA GLY A 382 3.38 -2.05 15.72
C GLY A 382 4.83 -1.71 15.50
N ILE A 383 5.65 -1.99 16.52
CA ILE A 383 7.09 -1.78 16.45
C ILE A 383 7.86 -3.09 16.60
N GLU A 384 9.07 -3.10 16.04
CA GLU A 384 10.05 -4.14 16.29
C GLU A 384 11.32 -3.49 16.82
N VAL A 385 11.64 -3.76 18.09
CA VAL A 385 12.81 -3.18 18.75
C VAL A 385 13.91 -4.22 18.83
N THR A 386 15.03 -3.94 18.17
CA THR A 386 16.26 -4.71 18.33
C THR A 386 17.30 -3.89 19.07
N SER A 387 17.62 -4.30 20.29
CA SER A 387 18.76 -3.78 21.04
C SER A 387 19.69 -4.94 21.40
N ARG A 388 21.01 -4.75 21.32
CA ARG A 388 21.97 -5.83 21.58
C ARG A 388 23.22 -5.29 22.24
N ASP A 389 23.59 -5.93 23.34
CA ASP A 389 24.94 -5.84 23.88
C ASP A 389 25.93 -6.34 22.83
N LYS A 390 27.07 -5.67 22.67
CA LYS A 390 28.02 -5.99 21.61
C LYS A 390 28.71 -7.34 21.81
N ILE A 391 28.81 -7.81 23.05
CA ILE A 391 29.52 -9.04 23.41
C ILE A 391 28.55 -10.21 23.48
N ASN A 392 27.58 -10.17 24.40
CA ASN A 392 26.69 -11.29 24.67
C ASN A 392 25.43 -11.29 23.79
N ARG A 393 25.22 -10.23 22.97
CA ARG A 393 24.11 -10.07 22.03
C ARG A 393 22.71 -10.05 22.66
N LYS A 394 22.60 -9.97 23.99
CA LYS A 394 21.32 -9.86 24.72
C LYS A 394 20.76 -8.45 24.61
N ALA A 395 19.44 -8.32 24.80
CA ALA A 395 18.77 -7.02 24.83
C ALA A 395 19.36 -6.12 25.93
N VAL A 396 19.54 -4.84 25.60
CA VAL A 396 20.07 -3.81 26.53
C VAL A 396 19.01 -2.78 26.92
N VAL A 397 17.93 -2.69 26.16
CA VAL A 397 16.74 -1.91 26.54
C VAL A 397 16.00 -2.69 27.62
N ASN A 398 15.76 -2.04 28.76
CA ASN A 398 14.99 -2.65 29.84
C ASN A 398 13.51 -2.86 29.43
N HIS A 399 12.83 -3.78 30.09
CA HIS A 399 11.48 -4.18 29.72
C HIS A 399 10.47 -3.02 29.76
N ALA A 400 10.49 -2.17 30.79
CA ALA A 400 9.57 -1.04 30.92
C ALA A 400 9.73 0.00 29.80
N ALA A 401 10.98 0.28 29.39
CA ALA A 401 11.28 1.16 28.27
C ALA A 401 10.77 0.57 26.95
N HIS A 402 10.92 -0.74 26.75
CA HIS A 402 10.41 -1.43 25.56
C HIS A 402 8.89 -1.30 25.43
N VAL A 403 8.15 -1.45 26.53
CA VAL A 403 6.68 -1.23 26.55
C VAL A 403 6.34 0.23 26.26
N SER A 404 7.05 1.16 26.89
CA SER A 404 6.81 2.60 26.70
C SER A 404 7.06 3.05 25.26
N MET A 405 8.04 2.47 24.57
CA MET A 405 8.33 2.76 23.15
C MET A 405 7.14 2.45 22.24
N LEU A 406 6.35 1.40 22.52
CA LEU A 406 5.15 1.10 21.73
C LEU A 406 4.12 2.23 21.84
N VAL A 407 3.87 2.71 23.06
CA VAL A 407 2.92 3.81 23.31
C VAL A 407 3.44 5.12 22.73
N SER A 408 4.74 5.42 22.84
CA SER A 408 5.34 6.59 22.20
C SER A 408 5.28 6.52 20.67
N ALA A 409 5.47 5.33 20.08
CA ALA A 409 5.33 5.15 18.65
C ALA A 409 3.88 5.35 18.20
N LEU A 410 2.91 4.83 18.97
CA LEU A 410 1.49 5.04 18.72
C LEU A 410 1.11 6.52 18.78
N GLU A 411 1.61 7.25 19.78
CA GLU A 411 1.44 8.69 19.90
C GLU A 411 1.98 9.44 18.67
N GLY A 412 3.16 9.04 18.17
CA GLY A 412 3.71 9.58 16.93
C GLY A 412 2.84 9.28 15.71
N ALA A 413 2.29 8.06 15.61
CA ALA A 413 1.37 7.67 14.54
C ALA A 413 0.00 8.39 14.60
N MET A 414 -0.38 8.91 15.77
CA MET A 414 -1.55 9.79 15.91
C MET A 414 -1.28 11.22 15.43
N HIS A 415 -0.02 11.60 15.20
CA HIS A 415 0.40 12.95 14.80
C HIS A 415 1.38 12.89 13.61
N MET A 416 0.90 12.41 12.46
CA MET A 416 1.72 12.19 11.26
C MET A 416 2.00 13.47 10.45
N ARG A 417 1.31 14.57 10.75
CA ARG A 417 1.54 15.86 10.07
C ARG A 417 2.94 16.37 10.43
N GLN A 418 3.81 16.46 9.43
CA GLN A 418 5.16 16.98 9.65
C GLN A 418 5.16 18.48 10.00
N THR A 419 6.09 18.86 10.87
CA THR A 419 6.37 20.24 11.22
C THR A 419 6.99 20.96 10.02
N VAL A 420 6.60 22.22 9.80
CA VAL A 420 7.29 23.07 8.83
C VAL A 420 8.70 23.33 9.35
N VAL A 421 9.69 23.07 8.52
CA VAL A 421 11.08 23.46 8.76
C VAL A 421 11.38 24.56 7.75
N PRO A 422 11.19 25.85 8.12
CA PRO A 422 11.51 26.95 7.21
C PRO A 422 12.97 26.88 6.80
N ARG A 423 13.26 27.31 5.57
CA ARG A 423 14.64 27.55 5.19
C ARG A 423 15.17 28.73 6.00
N LEU A 424 16.39 28.61 6.53
CA LEU A 424 17.05 29.74 7.16
C LEU A 424 17.24 30.86 6.11
N PRO A 425 16.84 32.11 6.39
CA PRO A 425 17.06 33.20 5.45
C PRO A 425 18.54 33.38 5.14
N SER A 426 18.88 33.56 3.87
CA SER A 426 20.22 33.91 3.42
C SER A 426 20.21 35.25 2.70
N ASN A 427 21.30 36.01 2.82
CA ASN A 427 21.48 37.26 2.09
C ASN A 427 21.44 37.05 0.56
N SER A 428 21.70 35.83 0.08
CA SER A 428 21.63 35.49 -1.34
C SER A 428 20.21 35.24 -1.85
N ASP A 429 19.19 35.11 -0.98
CA ASP A 429 17.84 34.73 -1.42
C ASP A 429 17.23 35.77 -2.36
N ALA A 430 17.40 37.05 -2.07
CA ALA A 430 16.94 38.14 -2.92
C ALA A 430 17.66 38.15 -4.28
N SER A 431 18.97 37.87 -4.28
CA SER A 431 19.76 37.75 -5.52
C SER A 431 19.26 36.58 -6.36
N ILE A 432 19.10 35.39 -5.77
CA ILE A 432 18.63 34.18 -6.48
C ILE A 432 17.24 34.41 -7.11
N LEU A 433 16.32 35.03 -6.37
CA LEU A 433 15.00 35.38 -6.88
C LEU A 433 15.10 36.40 -8.03
N GLY A 434 15.94 37.43 -7.86
CA GLY A 434 16.20 38.47 -8.86
C GLY A 434 16.85 37.92 -10.15
N ASP A 435 17.83 37.03 -10.03
CA ASP A 435 18.50 36.35 -11.16
C ASP A 435 17.50 35.55 -12.01
N HIS A 436 16.42 35.10 -11.37
CA HIS A 436 15.33 34.41 -12.04
C HIS A 436 14.13 35.30 -12.37
N GLY A 437 14.16 36.59 -12.02
CA GLY A 437 13.13 37.57 -12.35
C GLY A 437 11.80 37.32 -11.65
N VAL A 438 11.82 36.75 -10.45
CA VAL A 438 10.62 36.40 -9.68
C VAL A 438 10.60 37.04 -8.31
N GLU A 439 9.41 37.33 -7.81
CA GLU A 439 9.20 37.82 -6.44
C GLU A 439 8.71 36.70 -5.52
N LYS A 440 8.92 36.86 -4.20
CA LYS A 440 8.43 35.92 -3.20
C LYS A 440 6.91 35.73 -3.35
N LYS A 441 6.47 34.48 -3.43
CA LYS A 441 5.05 34.09 -3.60
C LYS A 441 4.39 34.66 -4.87
N GLY A 442 5.17 35.15 -5.82
CA GLY A 442 4.71 35.69 -7.10
C GLY A 442 4.75 34.70 -8.27
N TYR A 443 5.06 33.42 -8.03
CA TYR A 443 5.21 32.39 -9.05
C TYR A 443 4.85 31.01 -8.51
N ILE A 444 4.55 30.07 -9.42
CA ILE A 444 4.48 28.63 -9.11
C ILE A 444 5.68 27.89 -9.69
N VAL A 445 6.00 26.74 -9.11
CA VAL A 445 6.99 25.81 -9.66
C VAL A 445 6.27 24.59 -10.23
N VAL A 446 6.64 24.18 -11.43
CA VAL A 446 6.22 22.92 -12.05
C VAL A 446 7.44 22.04 -12.22
N HIS A 447 7.39 20.80 -11.71
CA HIS A 447 8.50 19.86 -11.79
C HIS A 447 8.06 18.53 -12.41
N SER A 448 8.42 18.30 -13.68
CA SER A 448 8.01 17.11 -14.44
C SER A 448 8.96 15.91 -14.28
N GLY A 449 10.14 16.10 -13.70
CA GLY A 449 11.09 15.00 -13.52
C GLY A 449 10.65 14.00 -12.45
N ALA A 450 11.13 12.76 -12.55
CA ALA A 450 11.05 11.73 -11.52
C ALA A 450 12.12 10.65 -11.75
N ARG A 451 12.67 10.09 -10.66
CA ARG A 451 13.71 9.04 -10.71
C ARG A 451 13.27 7.83 -11.53
N HIS A 452 12.04 7.36 -11.32
CA HIS A 452 11.49 6.21 -12.02
C HIS A 452 10.55 6.69 -13.13
N PRO A 453 10.74 6.27 -14.40
CA PRO A 453 9.88 6.69 -15.52
C PRO A 453 8.40 6.38 -15.30
N ILE A 454 8.09 5.31 -14.56
CA ILE A 454 6.70 4.95 -14.23
C ILE A 454 6.00 5.97 -13.33
N ASN A 455 6.74 6.81 -12.59
CA ASN A 455 6.19 7.89 -11.76
C ASN A 455 5.94 9.18 -12.55
N ARG A 456 6.30 9.23 -13.84
CA ARG A 456 6.21 10.46 -14.64
C ARG A 456 4.84 10.58 -15.27
N TRP A 457 4.07 11.59 -14.87
CA TRP A 457 2.97 12.08 -15.69
C TRP A 457 3.52 12.59 -17.04
N PRO A 458 2.87 12.30 -18.18
CA PRO A 458 3.44 12.61 -19.49
C PRO A 458 3.81 14.09 -19.62
N LEU A 459 5.02 14.35 -20.14
CA LEU A 459 5.49 15.73 -20.38
C LEU A 459 4.51 16.58 -21.21
N PRO A 460 3.87 16.06 -22.29
CA PRO A 460 2.86 16.82 -23.02
C PRO A 460 1.72 17.31 -22.14
N ASN A 461 1.34 16.55 -21.11
CA ASN A 461 0.30 16.95 -20.18
C ASN A 461 0.76 18.07 -19.24
N PHE A 462 2.03 18.07 -18.81
CA PHE A 462 2.61 19.20 -18.07
C PHE A 462 2.64 20.48 -18.91
N LEU A 463 2.99 20.39 -20.19
CA LEU A 463 3.01 21.56 -21.08
C LEU A 463 1.60 22.09 -21.34
N ALA A 464 0.62 21.21 -21.53
CA ALA A 464 -0.79 21.59 -21.62
C ALA A 464 -1.28 22.24 -20.33
N PHE A 465 -0.93 21.67 -19.16
CA PHE A 465 -1.23 22.30 -17.86
C PHE A 465 -0.66 23.71 -17.77
N CYS A 466 0.60 23.93 -18.16
CA CYS A 466 1.22 25.25 -18.13
C CYS A 466 0.46 26.26 -19.01
N ALA A 467 0.06 25.86 -20.22
CA ALA A 467 -0.73 26.69 -21.13
C ALA A 467 -2.10 27.05 -20.54
N ASP A 468 -2.85 26.06 -20.07
CA ASP A 468 -4.19 26.24 -19.52
C ASP A 468 -4.15 27.07 -18.22
N PHE A 469 -3.15 26.85 -17.37
CA PHE A 469 -2.95 27.61 -16.14
C PHE A 469 -2.65 29.09 -16.44
N GLN A 470 -1.79 29.38 -17.43
CA GLN A 470 -1.48 30.75 -17.82
C GLN A 470 -2.68 31.50 -18.39
N ALA A 471 -3.53 30.82 -19.17
CA ALA A 471 -4.75 31.39 -19.72
C ALA A 471 -5.71 31.90 -18.62
N VAL A 472 -5.71 31.28 -17.44
CA VAL A 472 -6.64 31.60 -16.34
C VAL A 472 -5.99 32.43 -15.24
N ALA A 473 -4.82 32.04 -14.74
CA ALA A 473 -4.23 32.61 -13.53
C ALA A 473 -3.24 33.75 -13.80
N ARG A 474 -2.56 33.76 -14.96
CA ARG A 474 -1.49 34.71 -15.31
C ARG A 474 -0.40 34.86 -14.24
N ILE A 475 -0.11 33.78 -13.51
CA ILE A 475 0.96 33.72 -12.51
C ILE A 475 2.18 33.08 -13.17
N PRO A 476 3.37 33.68 -13.13
CA PRO A 476 4.60 33.11 -13.70
C PRO A 476 4.84 31.65 -13.27
N ILE A 477 5.28 30.83 -14.22
CA ILE A 477 5.63 29.42 -14.00
C ILE A 477 7.14 29.24 -14.16
N LEU A 478 7.79 28.66 -13.15
CA LEU A 478 9.14 28.13 -13.28
C LEU A 478 9.06 26.62 -13.55
N LEU A 479 9.41 26.20 -14.77
CA LEU A 479 9.27 24.81 -15.24
C LEU A 479 10.61 24.07 -15.20
N PHE A 480 10.68 23.00 -14.41
CA PHE A 480 11.80 22.08 -14.36
C PHE A 480 11.45 20.78 -15.10
N ILE A 481 12.28 20.42 -16.10
CA ILE A 481 12.15 19.19 -16.88
C ILE A 481 13.40 18.34 -16.65
N ASP A 482 13.22 17.02 -16.56
CA ASP A 482 14.34 16.08 -16.47
C ASP A 482 15.20 16.14 -17.75
N LYS A 483 16.52 15.98 -17.59
CA LYS A 483 17.47 16.09 -18.70
C LYS A 483 17.17 15.10 -19.82
N ASP A 484 16.74 13.89 -19.46
CA ASP A 484 16.42 12.82 -20.41
C ASP A 484 15.22 13.15 -21.32
N ASP A 485 14.32 14.01 -20.84
CA ASP A 485 13.10 14.41 -21.57
C ASP A 485 13.31 15.74 -22.33
N LEU A 486 14.45 16.42 -22.13
CA LEU A 486 14.71 17.75 -22.69
C LEU A 486 15.37 17.66 -24.08
N THR A 487 14.56 17.67 -25.12
CA THR A 487 14.99 17.79 -26.53
C THR A 487 14.88 19.22 -27.04
N ASP A 488 15.53 19.55 -28.17
CA ASP A 488 15.43 20.90 -28.76
C ASP A 488 14.00 21.24 -29.20
N ALA A 489 13.21 20.26 -29.61
CA ALA A 489 11.80 20.44 -29.90
C ALA A 489 10.98 20.81 -28.65
N ILE A 490 11.28 20.16 -27.51
CA ILE A 490 10.63 20.47 -26.23
C ILE A 490 11.04 21.86 -25.73
N LYS A 491 12.31 22.26 -25.89
CA LYS A 491 12.76 23.61 -25.56
C LYS A 491 11.98 24.67 -26.35
N ALA A 492 11.91 24.51 -27.67
CA ALA A 492 11.15 25.41 -28.54
C ALA A 492 9.66 25.47 -28.16
N GLN A 493 9.07 24.32 -27.78
CA GLN A 493 7.69 24.27 -27.29
C GLN A 493 7.53 25.06 -25.98
N CYS A 494 8.47 24.94 -25.04
CA CYS A 494 8.44 25.70 -23.79
C CYS A 494 8.62 27.20 -24.01
N GLU A 495 9.52 27.60 -24.91
CA GLU A 495 9.78 29.01 -25.27
C GLU A 495 8.56 29.68 -25.91
N GLY A 496 7.68 28.91 -26.55
CA GLY A 496 6.42 29.40 -27.11
C GLY A 496 5.29 29.58 -26.09
N LEU A 497 5.46 29.17 -24.83
CA LEU A 497 4.44 29.29 -23.79
C LEU A 497 4.60 30.62 -23.04
N ASP A 498 3.58 31.47 -23.13
CA ASP A 498 3.55 32.76 -22.42
C ASP A 498 3.61 32.56 -20.90
N GLY A 499 4.37 33.40 -20.19
CA GLY A 499 4.53 33.33 -18.74
C GLY A 499 5.25 32.09 -18.18
N VAL A 500 5.77 31.20 -19.04
CA VAL A 500 6.51 29.99 -18.63
C VAL A 500 8.00 30.19 -18.84
N LYS A 501 8.79 30.02 -17.77
CA LYS A 501 10.24 30.04 -17.82
C LYS A 501 10.78 28.63 -17.64
N LEU A 502 11.35 28.07 -18.71
CA LEU A 502 12.11 26.83 -18.64
C LEU A 502 13.39 27.06 -17.81
N MET A 503 13.54 26.30 -16.74
CA MET A 503 14.65 26.45 -15.82
C MET A 503 15.85 25.60 -16.24
N PRO A 504 17.07 26.15 -16.19
CA PRO A 504 18.29 25.36 -16.39
C PRO A 504 18.55 24.46 -15.18
N SER A 505 19.56 23.62 -15.28
CA SER A 505 20.13 22.96 -14.10
C SER A 505 20.73 24.03 -13.17
N ILE A 506 20.27 24.05 -11.92
CA ILE A 506 20.73 24.95 -10.87
C ILE A 506 21.26 24.15 -9.68
N ASP A 507 22.00 24.80 -8.77
CA ASP A 507 22.43 24.15 -7.54
C ASP A 507 21.25 23.99 -6.54
N MET A 508 21.45 23.10 -5.56
CA MET A 508 20.41 22.76 -4.60
C MET A 508 20.03 23.92 -3.67
N ASN A 509 20.92 24.88 -3.40
CA ASN A 509 20.59 26.03 -2.59
C ASN A 509 19.68 26.99 -3.37
N ALA A 510 19.97 27.25 -4.64
CA ALA A 510 19.09 28.02 -5.52
C ALA A 510 17.71 27.33 -5.67
N PHE A 511 17.69 26.01 -5.86
CA PHE A 511 16.45 25.23 -5.96
C PHE A 511 15.61 25.29 -4.68
N ASP A 512 16.19 25.06 -3.51
CA ASP A 512 15.49 25.16 -2.21
C ASP A 512 15.01 26.60 -1.92
N THR A 513 15.75 27.61 -2.37
CA THR A 513 15.33 29.02 -2.27
C THR A 513 14.08 29.29 -3.11
N LEU A 514 14.10 28.86 -4.38
CA LEU A 514 12.96 29.00 -5.28
C LEU A 514 11.74 28.19 -4.79
N LEU A 515 11.95 26.98 -4.28
CA LEU A 515 10.86 26.19 -3.70
C LEU A 515 10.31 26.86 -2.44
N SER A 516 11.15 27.30 -1.50
CA SER A 516 10.71 27.92 -0.24
C SER A 516 9.85 29.16 -0.44
N HIS A 517 10.08 29.90 -1.54
CA HIS A 517 9.35 31.13 -1.86
C HIS A 517 8.29 30.97 -2.95
N THR A 518 8.04 29.76 -3.45
CA THR A 518 6.96 29.55 -4.44
C THR A 518 5.58 29.58 -3.79
N LEU A 519 4.57 29.99 -4.57
CA LEU A 519 3.17 30.00 -4.14
C LEU A 519 2.60 28.58 -4.06
N LEU A 520 2.93 27.74 -5.05
CA LEU A 520 2.45 26.37 -5.20
C LEU A 520 3.50 25.56 -5.96
N LEU A 521 3.67 24.28 -5.59
CA LEU A 521 4.40 23.31 -6.41
C LEU A 521 3.41 22.35 -7.09
N VAL A 522 3.56 22.13 -8.40
CA VAL A 522 2.92 21.03 -9.13
C VAL A 522 4.00 20.05 -9.58
N ALA A 523 3.93 18.78 -9.15
CA ALA A 523 5.00 17.83 -9.41
C ALA A 523 4.54 16.38 -9.48
N ASN A 524 5.38 15.52 -10.08
CA ASN A 524 5.27 14.08 -9.93
C ASN A 524 5.61 13.61 -8.50
N ASP A 525 5.34 12.34 -8.20
CA ASP A 525 5.70 11.65 -6.96
C ASP A 525 7.23 11.51 -6.78
N THR A 526 7.85 12.53 -6.17
CA THR A 526 9.31 12.74 -6.19
C THR A 526 9.86 13.51 -4.97
N GLY A 527 11.20 13.59 -4.83
CA GLY A 527 11.85 14.36 -3.76
C GLY A 527 11.40 15.83 -3.62
N PRO A 528 11.30 16.62 -4.71
CA PRO A 528 10.88 18.02 -4.65
C PRO A 528 9.56 18.29 -3.92
N LYS A 529 8.55 17.42 -4.07
CA LYS A 529 7.27 17.59 -3.33
C LYS A 529 7.44 17.49 -1.82
N HIS A 530 8.28 16.57 -1.34
CA HIS A 530 8.54 16.41 0.10
C HIS A 530 9.29 17.62 0.65
N LEU A 531 10.28 18.14 -0.09
CA LEU A 531 11.01 19.33 0.31
C LEU A 531 10.07 20.55 0.39
N ALA A 532 9.29 20.82 -0.66
CA ALA A 532 8.35 21.93 -0.70
C ALA A 532 7.33 21.87 0.45
N ALA A 533 6.72 20.70 0.70
CA ALA A 533 5.80 20.49 1.82
C ALA A 533 6.47 20.79 3.17
N THR A 534 7.71 20.36 3.37
CA THR A 534 8.51 20.62 4.58
C THR A 534 8.82 22.11 4.75
N ARG A 535 8.97 22.86 3.65
CA ARG A 535 9.12 24.32 3.66
C ARG A 535 7.80 25.07 3.87
N GLY A 536 6.67 24.36 4.00
CA GLY A 536 5.35 24.95 4.21
C GLY A 536 4.65 25.41 2.94
N VAL A 537 5.07 24.89 1.77
CA VAL A 537 4.45 25.18 0.48
C VAL A 537 3.35 24.14 0.19
N ASN A 538 2.21 24.59 -0.33
CA ASN A 538 1.17 23.67 -0.81
C ASN A 538 1.65 22.95 -2.08
N VAL A 539 1.37 21.65 -2.16
CA VAL A 539 1.80 20.81 -3.27
C VAL A 539 0.60 20.12 -3.92
N VAL A 540 0.45 20.27 -5.23
CA VAL A 540 -0.38 19.39 -6.06
C VAL A 540 0.53 18.31 -6.63
N SER A 541 0.47 17.11 -6.06
CA SER A 541 1.31 16.00 -6.53
C SER A 541 0.51 15.02 -7.38
N ILE A 542 1.01 14.66 -8.55
CA ILE A 542 0.47 13.56 -9.35
C ILE A 542 1.17 12.28 -8.92
N ALA A 543 0.44 11.43 -8.20
CA ALA A 543 0.95 10.20 -7.62
C ALA A 543 0.52 8.98 -8.43
N ILE A 544 1.43 8.00 -8.50
CA ILE A 544 1.12 6.67 -9.00
C ILE A 544 0.84 5.76 -7.79
N PRO A 545 -0.26 4.99 -7.78
CA PRO A 545 -0.61 4.09 -6.67
C PRO A 545 0.25 2.81 -6.68
N ARG A 546 1.56 2.94 -6.92
CA ARG A 546 2.54 1.85 -6.93
C ARG A 546 2.96 1.46 -5.50
N VAL A 547 2.92 2.44 -4.61
CA VAL A 547 3.06 2.39 -3.15
C VAL A 547 1.89 3.18 -2.58
N ASN A 548 1.61 3.02 -1.29
CA ASN A 548 0.46 3.67 -0.71
C ASN A 548 0.70 5.17 -0.56
N TRP A 549 -0.31 6.01 -0.88
CA TRP A 549 -0.17 7.45 -0.74
C TRP A 549 -0.04 7.87 0.73
N GLN A 550 -0.59 7.07 1.66
CA GLN A 550 -0.40 7.27 3.11
C GLN A 550 1.07 7.10 3.52
N GLU A 551 1.86 6.32 2.78
CA GLU A 551 3.28 6.05 3.09
C GLU A 551 4.21 7.09 2.47
N TRP A 552 4.03 7.39 1.18
CA TRP A 552 4.94 8.24 0.40
C TRP A 552 4.29 9.50 -0.18
N GLY A 553 3.03 9.79 0.16
CA GLY A 553 2.43 11.10 -0.06
C GLY A 553 3.19 12.21 0.67
N GLN A 554 2.99 13.46 0.28
CA GLN A 554 3.48 14.57 1.10
C GLN A 554 2.69 14.62 2.42
N ASN A 555 3.39 14.84 3.54
CA ASN A 555 2.82 14.75 4.89
C ASN A 555 2.22 16.09 5.37
N ARG A 556 2.20 17.12 4.51
CA ARG A 556 1.63 18.43 4.80
C ARG A 556 1.36 19.22 3.52
N GLY A 557 0.27 19.98 3.53
CA GLY A 557 -0.04 20.98 2.50
C GLY A 557 -0.51 20.38 1.18
N GLY A 558 -1.44 21.05 0.51
CA GLY A 558 -1.88 20.64 -0.81
C GLY A 558 -2.70 19.36 -0.88
N VAL A 559 -2.62 18.71 -2.04
CA VAL A 559 -3.42 17.55 -2.45
C VAL A 559 -2.59 16.56 -3.28
N ILE A 560 -2.87 15.27 -3.09
CA ILE A 560 -2.27 14.16 -3.81
C ILE A 560 -3.34 13.61 -4.76
N LEU A 561 -3.06 13.68 -6.06
CA LEU A 561 -3.93 13.17 -7.11
C LEU A 561 -3.48 11.75 -7.47
N SER A 562 -4.36 10.76 -7.28
CA SER A 562 -4.09 9.34 -7.56
C SER A 562 -5.31 8.70 -8.23
N ARG A 563 -5.13 7.59 -8.95
CA ARG A 563 -6.26 6.82 -9.51
C ARG A 563 -6.51 5.57 -8.70
N ARG A 564 -7.79 5.24 -8.47
CA ARG A 564 -8.16 3.88 -8.06
C ARG A 564 -7.88 2.92 -9.21
N VAL A 565 -7.02 1.93 -8.97
CA VAL A 565 -6.73 0.86 -9.93
C VAL A 565 -6.60 -0.46 -9.17
N PRO A 566 -7.08 -1.57 -9.75
CA PRO A 566 -7.13 -2.85 -9.02
C PRO A 566 -5.75 -3.47 -8.79
N CYS A 567 -4.70 -2.91 -9.42
CA CYS A 567 -3.30 -3.27 -9.21
C CYS A 567 -2.55 -2.23 -8.35
N ALA A 568 -3.23 -1.39 -7.56
CA ALA A 568 -2.55 -0.50 -6.63
C ALA A 568 -1.70 -1.31 -5.63
N GLY A 569 -0.57 -0.74 -5.19
CA GLY A 569 0.45 -1.45 -4.43
C GLY A 569 1.37 -2.34 -5.27
N CYS A 570 1.41 -2.16 -6.60
CA CYS A 570 2.15 -3.05 -7.49
C CYS A 570 3.68 -3.03 -7.36
N GLY A 571 4.30 -2.16 -6.57
CA GLY A 571 5.74 -2.30 -6.32
C GLY A 571 6.67 -2.04 -7.54
N LEU A 572 6.17 -1.57 -8.69
CA LEU A 572 6.96 -1.42 -9.92
C LEU A 572 7.71 -0.09 -10.08
N ASN A 573 8.98 -0.18 -10.47
CA ASN A 573 9.80 0.97 -10.90
C ASN A 573 9.89 1.11 -12.43
N ASP A 574 9.76 -0.02 -13.15
CA ASP A 574 9.84 -0.07 -14.60
C ASP A 574 8.43 -0.04 -15.22
N ARG A 575 8.19 0.93 -16.10
CA ARG A 575 6.93 1.08 -16.85
C ARG A 575 6.68 -0.11 -17.77
N HIS A 576 7.71 -0.69 -18.39
CA HIS A 576 7.55 -1.84 -19.28
C HIS A 576 7.03 -3.08 -18.53
N ALA A 577 7.36 -3.19 -17.24
CA ALA A 577 6.85 -4.25 -16.38
C ALA A 577 5.38 -4.09 -15.98
N CYS A 578 4.73 -2.95 -16.25
CA CYS A 578 3.35 -2.69 -15.84
C CYS A 578 2.32 -3.62 -16.51
N GLY A 579 2.46 -3.83 -17.81
CA GLY A 579 1.47 -4.53 -18.62
C GLY A 579 0.18 -3.73 -18.91
N MET A 580 0.03 -2.54 -18.33
CA MET A 580 -1.11 -1.61 -18.51
C MET A 580 -0.64 -0.21 -18.92
N ASP A 581 0.58 -0.10 -19.44
CA ASP A 581 1.22 1.15 -19.88
C ASP A 581 1.18 2.32 -18.86
N ALA A 582 1.27 1.99 -17.57
CA ALA A 582 1.15 2.97 -16.48
C ALA A 582 -0.12 3.84 -16.60
N ALA A 583 -1.23 3.26 -17.06
CA ALA A 583 -2.50 3.97 -17.25
C ALA A 583 -2.96 4.70 -15.98
N CYS A 584 -2.60 4.23 -14.79
CA CYS A 584 -2.88 4.88 -13.50
C CYS A 584 -2.32 6.30 -13.38
N VAL A 585 -1.21 6.63 -14.02
CA VAL A 585 -0.66 7.99 -14.04
C VAL A 585 -0.91 8.69 -15.38
N VAL A 586 -0.75 7.98 -16.50
CA VAL A 586 -0.86 8.56 -17.85
C VAL A 586 -2.25 9.13 -18.13
N SER A 587 -3.30 8.51 -17.58
CA SER A 587 -4.70 8.91 -17.80
C SER A 587 -5.21 9.98 -16.83
N VAL A 588 -4.36 10.53 -15.94
CA VAL A 588 -4.75 11.66 -15.08
C VAL A 588 -4.98 12.88 -15.97
N PRO A 589 -6.20 13.47 -16.02
CA PRO A 589 -6.50 14.57 -16.92
C PRO A 589 -5.85 15.89 -16.51
N VAL A 590 -5.42 16.70 -17.48
CA VAL A 590 -4.87 18.04 -17.26
C VAL A 590 -5.85 18.94 -16.50
N ALA A 591 -7.13 18.91 -16.87
CA ALA A 591 -8.18 19.70 -16.24
C ALA A 591 -8.30 19.44 -14.73
N THR A 592 -8.13 18.18 -14.30
CA THR A 592 -8.17 17.82 -12.87
C THR A 592 -6.99 18.41 -12.11
N VAL A 593 -5.79 18.39 -12.71
CA VAL A 593 -4.59 18.99 -12.11
C VAL A 593 -4.71 20.51 -12.03
N LEU A 594 -5.25 21.13 -13.09
CA LEU A 594 -5.53 22.56 -13.16
C LEU A 594 -6.50 23.02 -12.07
N GLU A 595 -7.65 22.35 -11.95
CA GLU A 595 -8.65 22.64 -10.93
C GLU A 595 -8.06 22.55 -9.52
N ALA A 596 -7.35 21.47 -9.21
CA ALA A 596 -6.67 21.29 -7.93
C ALA A 596 -5.63 22.40 -7.64
N ALA A 597 -4.87 22.83 -8.66
CA ALA A 597 -3.89 23.92 -8.51
C ALA A 597 -4.55 25.27 -8.19
N LEU A 598 -5.65 25.59 -8.87
CA LEU A 598 -6.40 26.83 -8.63
C LEU A 598 -7.06 26.82 -7.24
N GLU A 599 -7.65 25.70 -6.83
CA GLU A 599 -8.23 25.51 -5.50
C GLU A 599 -7.18 25.71 -4.39
N GLU A 600 -6.00 25.10 -4.50
CA GLU A 600 -4.96 25.20 -3.48
C GLU A 600 -4.32 26.58 -3.39
N ILE A 601 -4.24 27.31 -4.50
CA ILE A 601 -3.84 28.73 -4.50
C ILE A 601 -4.89 29.60 -3.78
N ALA A 602 -6.18 29.35 -4.04
CA ALA A 602 -7.25 30.08 -3.36
C ALA A 602 -7.27 29.78 -1.85
N TYR A 603 -7.09 28.51 -1.47
CA TYR A 603 -7.02 28.08 -0.07
C TYR A 603 -5.83 28.73 0.65
N GLY A 604 -4.64 28.73 0.04
CA GLY A 604 -3.44 29.34 0.63
C GLY A 604 -3.54 30.86 0.84
N LYS A 605 -4.40 31.56 0.11
CA LYS A 605 -4.69 33.00 0.33
C LYS A 605 -5.66 33.23 1.50
N GLY A 606 -6.45 32.23 1.89
CA GLY A 606 -7.40 32.30 3.01
C GLY A 606 -6.78 31.98 4.37
N ASP A 607 -5.85 31.03 4.42
CA ASP A 607 -5.21 30.55 5.67
C ASP A 607 -4.22 31.55 6.28
N THR A 608 -3.76 32.55 5.51
CA THR A 608 -2.90 33.65 6.02
C THR A 608 -3.62 34.63 6.95
N ARG A 609 -4.91 34.41 7.24
CA ARG A 609 -5.71 35.18 8.21
C ARG A 609 -5.92 34.47 9.55
N SER A 610 -5.43 33.25 9.74
CA SER A 610 -5.76 32.41 10.91
C SER A 610 -4.59 31.81 11.70
N ASP A 611 -3.35 32.25 11.46
CA ASP A 611 -2.20 31.96 12.33
C ASP A 611 -1.73 33.21 13.10
#